data_AF-A0A1S2KBY3-F1
#
_entry.id   AF-A0A1S2KBY3-F1
#
_cell.length_a   1.000
_cell.length_b   1.000
_cell.length_c   1.000
_cell.angle_alpha   90.00
_cell.angle_beta   90.00
_cell.angle_gamma   90.00
#
_symmetry.space_group_name_H-M   'P 1'
#
loop_
_entity.id
_entity.type
_entity.pdbx_description
1 polymer ?
#
loop_
_entity_poly.entity_id
_entity_poly.type
_entity_poly.pdbx_seq_one_letter_code
_entity_poly.pdbx_strand_id
1 'polypeptide(L)'
;MSLCSNAIRRTVEAYLGRHPGERDALAGLLDALDRPVDATARTTLPGHVTCSAVVIDRKRRVLHIRHRATGGRVLAPGGHIEPGDRTLLAAALREVSEETGIVPGALCLTRQTLGSPIDIDVHDIDANPAKGEPAHRHYDFRYVFYLSGEEPPAITLQDAEVSGAQWLPQQEVTSPTLRAKLLAARLDGRPEPVNASALVHDGTGRYLLHLRDHKPGVIWQSGAFALLGGGRTHDDESLEGTLLRELSEEVPDLRLDDLTPYAVEDATSIHGLSVPVRVFAGRWRGNPDRLALHEGVLLRWFAPDELDRLRLSPATAALIRRHAAENPPDDSRAGVPPVWDGGDRVVLNGVGVHLHLEDDEGRVLLGLRHPDSKYAGDTWHYLAGRCEQESALECLVREAWEEAGLVIDPVDVELAHVVHVVDAPGSLPLMQLVFRARRWEGTPEVREPDKCLTWKWWPARELPDRLVSYTRTAISSIAEGRAFSQMGW
;
A
#
# COMPACT_ATOMS: atom_id res chain seq x y z
N MET A 1 3.71 22.87 -7.73
CA MET A 1 4.75 22.25 -8.56
C MET A 1 4.20 22.24 -9.97
N SER A 2 4.87 22.87 -10.94
CA SER A 2 4.43 22.80 -12.34
C SER A 2 4.51 21.35 -12.84
N LEU A 3 3.62 20.95 -13.74
CA LEU A 3 3.63 19.64 -14.37
C LEU A 3 4.95 19.44 -15.11
N CYS A 4 5.74 18.44 -14.69
CA CYS A 4 7.05 18.21 -15.28
C CYS A 4 6.92 17.80 -16.76
N SER A 5 7.70 18.41 -17.66
CA SER A 5 7.73 18.08 -19.09
C SER A 5 7.93 16.58 -19.36
N ASN A 6 8.63 15.86 -18.47
CA ASN A 6 8.78 14.40 -18.56
C ASN A 6 7.46 13.64 -18.40
N ALA A 7 6.55 14.11 -17.54
CA ALA A 7 5.24 13.48 -17.37
C ALA A 7 4.38 13.67 -18.62
N ILE A 8 4.37 14.89 -19.18
CA ILE A 8 3.66 15.20 -20.43
C ILE A 8 4.23 14.36 -21.59
N ARG A 9 5.57 14.28 -21.71
CA ARG A 9 6.24 13.44 -22.71
C ARG A 9 5.79 11.99 -22.64
N ARG A 10 5.77 11.38 -21.46
CA ARG A 10 5.29 9.99 -21.30
C ARG A 10 3.85 9.82 -21.78
N THR A 11 2.97 10.78 -21.48
CA THR A 11 1.59 10.76 -21.99
C THR A 11 1.54 10.85 -23.51
N VAL A 12 2.34 11.71 -24.14
CA VAL A 12 2.42 11.84 -25.60
C VAL A 12 2.98 10.57 -26.25
N GLU A 13 4.03 9.98 -25.68
CA GLU A 13 4.64 8.75 -26.21
C GLU A 13 3.67 7.56 -26.12
N ALA A 14 2.98 7.40 -24.98
CA ALA A 14 1.95 6.37 -24.83
C ALA A 14 0.77 6.58 -25.78
N TYR A 15 0.40 7.85 -26.03
CA TYR A 15 -0.60 8.21 -27.04
C TYR A 15 -0.15 7.85 -28.46
N LEU A 16 1.09 8.20 -28.83
CA LEU A 16 1.66 7.89 -30.14
C LEU A 16 1.87 6.39 -30.37
N GLY A 17 2.03 5.60 -29.31
CA GLY A 17 2.01 4.13 -29.41
C GLY A 17 0.68 3.59 -29.94
N ARG A 18 -0.44 4.25 -29.59
CA ARG A 18 -1.79 3.91 -30.08
C ARG A 18 -2.16 4.61 -31.39
N HIS A 19 -1.55 5.78 -31.65
CA HIS A 19 -1.81 6.62 -32.83
C HIS A 19 -0.51 6.97 -33.57
N PRO A 20 0.23 5.99 -34.13
CA PRO A 20 1.56 6.22 -34.69
C PRO A 20 1.55 7.18 -35.89
N GLY A 21 0.45 7.24 -36.64
CA GLY A 21 0.29 8.15 -37.79
C GLY A 21 0.17 9.64 -37.42
N GLU A 22 0.09 9.98 -36.14
CA GLU A 22 -0.06 11.38 -35.67
C GLU A 22 1.25 12.00 -35.18
N ARG A 23 2.37 11.28 -35.28
CA ARG A 23 3.68 11.77 -34.84
C ARG A 23 4.08 13.06 -35.53
N ASP A 24 3.90 13.16 -36.84
CA ASP A 24 4.26 14.36 -37.61
C ASP A 24 3.39 15.57 -37.21
N ALA A 25 2.10 15.34 -36.92
CA ALA A 25 1.20 16.38 -36.45
C ALA A 25 1.60 16.90 -35.05
N LEU A 26 2.16 16.04 -34.20
CA LEU A 26 2.62 16.38 -32.85
C LEU A 26 4.10 16.79 -32.79
N ALA A 27 4.81 16.91 -33.91
CA ALA A 27 6.24 17.27 -33.93
C ALA A 27 6.51 18.59 -33.19
N GLY A 28 5.64 19.59 -33.37
CA GLY A 28 5.77 20.88 -32.68
C GLY A 28 5.63 20.79 -31.15
N LEU A 29 4.83 19.84 -30.64
CA LEU A 29 4.71 19.58 -29.20
C LEU A 29 5.96 18.86 -28.67
N LEU A 30 6.44 17.86 -29.40
CA LEU A 30 7.66 17.13 -29.04
C LEU A 30 8.87 18.08 -28.97
N ASP A 31 9.02 18.96 -29.97
CA ASP A 31 10.05 20.00 -30.00
C ASP A 31 9.93 20.98 -28.82
N ALA A 32 8.70 21.32 -28.41
CA ALA A 32 8.48 22.19 -27.25
C ALA A 32 8.89 21.49 -25.94
N LEU A 33 8.60 20.19 -25.82
CA LEU A 33 8.96 19.36 -24.67
C LEU A 33 10.46 19.04 -24.59
N ASP A 34 11.23 19.22 -25.68
CA ASP A 34 12.70 19.08 -25.70
C ASP A 34 13.41 20.34 -25.21
N ARG A 35 12.71 21.47 -25.12
CA ARG A 35 13.27 22.74 -24.67
C ARG A 35 13.13 22.90 -23.16
N PRO A 36 14.00 23.67 -22.50
CA PRO A 36 13.91 23.96 -21.07
C PRO A 36 12.83 25.04 -20.79
N VAL A 37 11.60 24.81 -21.25
CA VAL A 37 10.44 25.70 -21.10
C VAL A 37 9.28 24.95 -20.47
N ASP A 38 8.38 25.68 -19.81
CA ASP A 38 7.12 25.13 -19.32
C ASP A 38 6.13 25.02 -20.48
N ALA A 39 5.93 23.80 -20.98
CA ALA A 39 5.02 23.55 -22.11
C ALA A 39 3.54 23.83 -21.78
N THR A 40 3.17 24.04 -20.52
CA THR A 40 1.80 24.39 -20.10
C THR A 40 1.59 25.89 -19.90
N ALA A 41 2.66 26.69 -19.92
CA ALA A 41 2.57 28.13 -19.73
C ALA A 41 1.99 28.81 -20.98
N ARG A 42 1.02 29.71 -20.79
CA ARG A 42 0.43 30.55 -21.86
C ARG A 42 1.45 31.37 -22.63
N THR A 43 2.58 31.68 -21.99
CA THR A 43 3.70 32.44 -22.56
C THR A 43 4.60 31.60 -23.47
N THR A 44 4.43 30.27 -23.48
CA THR A 44 5.20 29.38 -24.34
C THR A 44 4.66 29.42 -25.76
N LEU A 45 5.50 29.93 -26.65
CA LEU A 45 5.23 30.10 -28.08
C LEU A 45 6.14 29.19 -28.91
N PRO A 46 5.72 28.76 -30.12
CA PRO A 46 4.48 29.12 -30.80
C PRO A 46 3.25 28.30 -30.36
N GLY A 47 3.34 27.50 -29.29
CA GLY A 47 2.17 26.81 -28.75
C GLY A 47 2.44 26.13 -27.41
N HIS A 48 1.36 25.82 -26.70
CA HIS A 48 1.38 25.27 -25.35
C HIS A 48 0.21 24.29 -25.14
N VAL A 49 0.27 23.54 -24.04
CA VAL A 49 -0.66 22.47 -23.71
C VAL A 49 -1.94 23.03 -23.09
N THR A 50 -3.08 22.48 -23.53
CA THR A 50 -4.41 22.66 -22.92
C THR A 50 -5.05 21.29 -22.67
N CYS A 51 -6.14 21.24 -21.92
CA CYS A 51 -6.85 20.00 -21.61
C CYS A 51 -8.36 20.17 -21.73
N SER A 52 -9.02 19.17 -22.28
CA SER A 52 -10.47 19.15 -22.46
C SER A 52 -11.09 17.85 -21.96
N ALA A 53 -12.33 17.93 -21.47
CA ALA A 53 -13.12 16.81 -20.99
C ALA A 53 -14.23 16.45 -21.98
N VAL A 54 -14.16 15.24 -22.50
CA VAL A 54 -15.16 14.63 -23.39
C VAL A 54 -16.09 13.80 -22.52
N VAL A 55 -17.18 14.41 -22.03
CA VAL A 55 -18.17 13.74 -21.18
C VAL A 55 -19.25 13.07 -22.02
N ILE A 56 -19.50 11.79 -21.77
CA ILE A 56 -20.48 10.98 -22.51
C ILE A 56 -21.59 10.50 -21.57
N ASP A 57 -22.83 10.63 -22.01
CA ASP A 57 -24.00 10.14 -21.28
C ASP A 57 -24.43 8.72 -21.68
N ARG A 58 -25.42 8.16 -20.96
CA ARG A 58 -26.02 6.84 -21.24
C ARG A 58 -26.65 6.72 -22.64
N LYS A 59 -26.96 7.85 -23.29
CA LYS A 59 -27.56 7.95 -24.62
C LYS A 59 -26.50 8.09 -25.72
N ARG A 60 -25.20 7.93 -25.38
CA ARG A 60 -24.04 8.06 -26.28
C ARG A 60 -23.94 9.46 -26.90
N ARG A 61 -24.33 10.48 -26.14
CA ARG A 61 -24.16 11.89 -26.50
C ARG A 61 -22.96 12.47 -25.76
N VAL A 62 -22.27 13.40 -26.41
CA VAL A 62 -21.08 14.09 -25.92
C VAL A 62 -21.45 15.52 -25.54
N LEU A 63 -21.09 15.93 -24.32
CA LEU A 63 -21.27 17.30 -23.85
C LEU A 63 -20.38 18.26 -24.63
N HIS A 64 -20.99 19.32 -25.17
CA HIS A 64 -20.30 20.45 -25.76
C HIS A 64 -20.78 21.74 -25.13
N ILE A 65 -19.87 22.71 -25.06
CA ILE A 65 -20.14 24.08 -24.66
C ILE A 65 -19.96 25.04 -25.83
N ARG A 66 -20.59 26.20 -25.74
CA ARG A 66 -20.40 27.32 -26.65
C ARG A 66 -19.47 28.34 -26.00
N HIS A 67 -18.19 28.25 -26.33
CA HIS A 67 -17.16 29.07 -25.69
C HIS A 67 -17.10 30.48 -26.31
N ARG A 68 -17.17 31.52 -25.47
CA ARG A 68 -17.23 32.92 -25.91
C ARG A 68 -15.93 33.39 -26.53
N ALA A 69 -14.79 33.02 -25.95
CA ALA A 69 -13.49 33.50 -26.43
C ALA A 69 -13.07 32.92 -27.79
N THR A 70 -13.70 31.82 -28.23
CA THR A 70 -13.44 31.20 -29.55
C THR A 70 -14.40 31.69 -30.63
N GLY A 71 -15.14 32.77 -30.38
CA GLY A 71 -16.15 33.29 -31.31
C GLY A 71 -17.44 32.46 -31.33
N GLY A 72 -17.74 31.75 -30.24
CA GLY A 72 -18.96 30.95 -30.11
C GLY A 72 -18.87 29.55 -30.76
N ARG A 73 -17.65 29.01 -30.92
CA ARG A 73 -17.46 27.63 -31.40
C ARG A 73 -18.03 26.63 -30.39
N VAL A 74 -18.50 25.50 -30.92
CA VAL A 74 -19.02 24.38 -30.15
C VAL A 74 -17.91 23.36 -29.96
N LEU A 75 -17.44 23.22 -28.72
CA LEU A 75 -16.26 22.44 -28.33
C LEU A 75 -16.57 21.63 -27.06
N ALA A 76 -15.73 20.63 -26.75
CA ALA A 76 -15.75 20.02 -25.43
C ALA A 76 -15.33 21.06 -24.37
N PRO A 77 -15.85 20.98 -23.12
CA PRO A 77 -15.35 21.79 -22.01
C PRO A 77 -13.84 21.62 -21.83
N GLY A 78 -13.10 22.70 -21.62
CA GLY A 78 -11.65 22.64 -21.57
C GLY A 78 -10.94 23.99 -21.61
N GLY A 79 -9.68 23.98 -21.15
CA GLY A 79 -8.91 25.18 -20.96
C GLY A 79 -7.46 24.93 -20.61
N HIS A 80 -6.83 25.93 -19.99
CA HIS A 80 -5.40 25.93 -19.71
C HIS A 80 -5.10 25.18 -18.42
N ILE A 81 -3.86 24.70 -18.29
CA ILE A 81 -3.39 24.12 -17.03
C ILE A 81 -3.11 25.25 -16.04
N GLU A 82 -3.58 25.09 -14.82
CA GLU A 82 -3.36 26.01 -13.72
C GLU A 82 -2.30 25.50 -12.73
N PRO A 83 -1.64 26.38 -11.94
CA PRO A 83 -0.61 25.97 -10.97
C PRO A 83 -1.06 24.95 -9.92
N GLY A 84 -2.37 24.80 -9.70
CA GLY A 84 -2.97 23.82 -8.80
C GLY A 84 -3.16 22.42 -9.42
N ASP A 85 -3.10 22.31 -10.75
CA ASP A 85 -3.35 21.06 -11.46
C ASP A 85 -2.16 20.10 -11.32
N ARG A 86 -2.41 18.95 -10.70
CA ARG A 86 -1.38 17.93 -10.45
C ARG A 86 -1.13 17.01 -11.65
N THR A 87 -2.11 16.90 -12.54
CA THR A 87 -2.11 16.07 -13.75
C THR A 87 -2.92 16.76 -14.84
N LEU A 88 -2.63 16.44 -16.12
CA LEU A 88 -3.44 16.91 -17.26
C LEU A 88 -4.90 16.46 -17.15
N LEU A 89 -5.14 15.25 -16.64
CA LEU A 89 -6.48 14.74 -16.34
C LEU A 89 -7.19 15.60 -15.28
N ALA A 90 -6.47 16.04 -14.24
CA ALA A 90 -7.03 16.90 -13.20
C ALA A 90 -7.41 18.29 -13.75
N ALA A 91 -6.61 18.84 -14.67
CA ALA A 91 -6.96 20.08 -15.38
C ALA A 91 -8.26 19.91 -16.18
N ALA A 92 -8.41 18.83 -16.97
CA ALA A 92 -9.65 18.55 -17.69
C ALA A 92 -10.87 18.43 -16.75
N LEU A 93 -10.70 17.81 -15.57
CA LEU A 93 -11.75 17.69 -14.57
C LEU A 93 -12.14 19.03 -13.94
N ARG A 94 -11.17 19.89 -13.65
CA ARG A 94 -11.43 21.24 -13.17
C ARG A 94 -12.23 22.05 -14.20
N GLU A 95 -11.76 22.08 -15.44
CA GLU A 95 -12.39 22.83 -16.52
C GLU A 95 -13.86 22.43 -16.72
N VAL A 96 -14.16 21.13 -16.79
CA VAL A 96 -15.57 20.71 -16.92
C VAL A 96 -16.41 21.06 -15.69
N SER A 97 -15.85 21.00 -14.49
CA SER A 97 -16.55 21.44 -13.28
C SER A 97 -16.83 22.94 -13.28
N GLU A 98 -15.86 23.76 -13.67
CA GLU A 98 -15.99 25.22 -13.71
C GLU A 98 -16.98 25.65 -14.79
N GLU A 99 -16.84 25.13 -16.01
CA GLU A 99 -17.61 25.57 -17.17
C GLU A 99 -19.06 25.04 -17.18
N THR A 100 -19.32 23.91 -16.50
CA THR A 100 -20.62 23.21 -16.61
C THR A 100 -21.27 22.84 -15.28
N GLY A 101 -20.56 22.98 -14.15
CA GLY A 101 -21.04 22.59 -12.83
C GLY A 101 -21.05 21.07 -12.57
N ILE A 102 -20.58 20.25 -13.53
CA ILE A 102 -20.48 18.80 -13.35
C ILE A 102 -19.32 18.49 -12.40
N VAL A 103 -19.64 18.05 -11.20
CA VAL A 103 -18.65 17.68 -10.18
C VAL A 103 -17.89 16.39 -10.57
N PRO A 104 -16.63 16.21 -10.16
CA PRO A 104 -15.85 15.02 -10.53
C PRO A 104 -16.49 13.70 -10.12
N GLY A 105 -17.21 13.66 -8.98
CA GLY A 105 -17.92 12.46 -8.53
C GLY A 105 -19.08 12.00 -9.44
N ALA A 106 -19.54 12.87 -10.35
CA ALA A 106 -20.51 12.53 -11.38
C ALA A 106 -19.84 11.89 -12.62
N LEU A 107 -18.52 11.73 -12.61
CA LEU A 107 -17.72 11.24 -13.73
C LEU A 107 -16.95 9.98 -13.33
N CYS A 108 -16.74 9.09 -14.29
CA CYS A 108 -15.92 7.89 -14.16
C CYS A 108 -15.07 7.69 -15.42
N LEU A 109 -13.95 6.97 -15.26
CA LEU A 109 -13.09 6.61 -16.38
C LEU A 109 -13.75 5.56 -17.26
N THR A 110 -13.31 5.50 -18.52
CA THR A 110 -13.72 4.46 -19.46
C THR A 110 -12.68 3.34 -19.52
N ARG A 111 -13.11 2.09 -19.71
CA ARG A 111 -12.19 0.95 -19.91
C ARG A 111 -11.27 1.14 -21.12
N GLN A 112 -11.75 1.83 -22.15
CA GLN A 112 -11.04 2.04 -23.41
C GLN A 112 -9.85 3.00 -23.26
N THR A 113 -9.93 3.94 -22.31
CA THR A 113 -8.90 4.99 -22.16
C THR A 113 -8.16 4.92 -20.84
N LEU A 114 -8.77 4.41 -19.76
CA LEU A 114 -8.16 4.27 -18.43
C LEU A 114 -7.46 5.55 -17.94
N GLY A 115 -8.03 6.73 -18.27
CA GLY A 115 -7.45 8.03 -17.91
C GLY A 115 -6.34 8.53 -18.85
N SER A 116 -6.07 7.83 -19.96
CA SER A 116 -5.25 8.34 -21.07
C SER A 116 -6.07 9.23 -22.01
N PRO A 117 -5.44 10.21 -22.69
CA PRO A 117 -6.16 11.02 -23.66
C PRO A 117 -6.63 10.13 -24.83
N ILE A 118 -7.85 10.38 -25.31
CA ILE A 118 -8.36 9.75 -26.54
C ILE A 118 -7.84 10.46 -27.78
N ASP A 119 -7.57 11.75 -27.69
CA ASP A 119 -7.18 12.63 -28.79
C ASP A 119 -6.22 13.70 -28.25
N ILE A 120 -5.18 14.03 -29.04
CA ILE A 120 -4.35 15.22 -28.82
C ILE A 120 -4.51 16.08 -30.06
N ASP A 121 -5.31 17.14 -29.93
CA ASP A 121 -5.68 18.01 -31.04
C ASP A 121 -4.73 19.20 -31.15
N VAL A 122 -4.35 19.54 -32.37
CA VAL A 122 -3.52 20.73 -32.64
C VAL A 122 -4.36 21.73 -33.41
N HIS A 123 -4.63 22.88 -32.80
CA HIS A 123 -5.40 23.93 -33.45
C HIS A 123 -4.83 25.32 -33.21
N ASP A 124 -5.01 26.17 -34.20
CA ASP A 124 -4.57 27.56 -34.15
C ASP A 124 -5.54 28.42 -33.32
N ILE A 125 -4.95 29.33 -32.56
CA ILE A 125 -5.61 30.40 -31.82
C ILE A 125 -5.24 31.71 -32.49
N ASP A 126 -6.27 32.45 -32.89
CA ASP A 126 -6.12 33.76 -33.50
C ASP A 126 -5.44 34.73 -32.53
N ALA A 127 -4.63 35.64 -33.07
CA ALA A 127 -4.01 36.68 -32.26
C ALA A 127 -5.10 37.52 -31.55
N ASN A 128 -4.87 37.85 -30.29
CA ASN A 128 -5.71 38.75 -29.52
C ASN A 128 -4.93 40.01 -29.13
N PRO A 129 -4.98 41.08 -29.95
CA PRO A 129 -4.27 42.32 -29.69
C PRO A 129 -4.68 42.99 -28.37
N ALA A 130 -5.92 42.82 -27.93
CA ALA A 130 -6.40 43.40 -26.68
C ALA A 130 -5.75 42.78 -25.43
N LYS A 131 -5.30 41.53 -25.53
CA LYS A 131 -4.57 40.81 -24.48
C LYS A 131 -3.05 40.77 -24.71
N GLY A 132 -2.57 41.32 -25.83
CA GLY A 132 -1.17 41.21 -26.23
C GLY A 132 -0.73 39.79 -26.59
N GLU A 133 -1.68 38.91 -26.94
CA GLU A 133 -1.42 37.50 -27.24
C GLU A 133 -1.24 37.34 -28.75
N PRO A 134 -0.06 36.92 -29.25
CA PRO A 134 0.13 36.64 -30.67
C PRO A 134 -0.61 35.36 -31.07
N ALA A 135 -0.77 35.15 -32.38
CA ALA A 135 -1.29 33.88 -32.89
C ALA A 135 -0.38 32.73 -32.45
N HIS A 136 -0.98 31.65 -31.98
CA HIS A 136 -0.27 30.50 -31.41
C HIS A 136 -1.11 29.23 -31.59
N ARG A 137 -0.59 28.10 -31.13
CA ARG A 137 -1.26 26.81 -31.17
C ARG A 137 -1.56 26.28 -29.79
N HIS A 138 -2.71 25.64 -29.64
CA HIS A 138 -2.98 24.76 -28.51
C HIS A 138 -2.69 23.32 -28.90
N TYR A 139 -2.06 22.60 -27.98
CA TYR A 139 -1.96 21.14 -27.99
C TYR A 139 -2.95 20.61 -26.95
N ASP A 140 -4.16 20.30 -27.39
CA ASP A 140 -5.31 20.02 -26.54
C ASP A 140 -5.45 18.52 -26.24
N PHE A 141 -5.16 18.14 -25.00
CA PHE A 141 -5.28 16.76 -24.52
C PHE A 141 -6.72 16.48 -24.10
N ARG A 142 -7.40 15.61 -24.84
CA ARG A 142 -8.83 15.32 -24.64
C ARG A 142 -9.01 14.02 -23.87
N TYR A 143 -9.60 14.11 -22.68
CA TYR A 143 -9.86 12.97 -21.81
C TYR A 143 -11.34 12.59 -21.84
N VAL A 144 -11.63 11.30 -21.97
CA VAL A 144 -13.01 10.80 -22.01
C VAL A 144 -13.47 10.37 -20.63
N PHE A 145 -14.68 10.79 -20.29
CA PHE A 145 -15.37 10.39 -19.08
C PHE A 145 -16.80 9.93 -19.40
N TYR A 146 -17.29 8.96 -18.64
CA TYR A 146 -18.72 8.66 -18.60
C TYR A 146 -19.36 9.34 -17.41
N LEU A 147 -20.63 9.75 -17.58
CA LEU A 147 -21.46 10.08 -16.43
C LEU A 147 -21.70 8.83 -15.58
N SER A 148 -21.46 8.94 -14.28
CA SER A 148 -21.72 7.84 -13.33
C SER A 148 -23.23 7.59 -13.17
N GLY A 149 -24.02 8.67 -13.10
CA GLY A 149 -25.48 8.63 -13.00
C GLY A 149 -26.20 8.20 -14.30
N GLU A 150 -27.47 7.83 -14.17
CA GLU A 150 -28.31 7.40 -15.31
C GLU A 150 -28.76 8.56 -16.20
N GLU A 151 -29.01 9.74 -15.62
CA GLU A 151 -29.40 10.94 -16.37
C GLU A 151 -28.35 12.06 -16.19
N PRO A 152 -28.19 12.94 -17.20
CA PRO A 152 -27.30 14.09 -17.10
C PRO A 152 -27.68 15.00 -15.93
N PRO A 153 -26.69 15.49 -15.14
CA PRO A 153 -26.95 16.50 -14.12
C PRO A 153 -27.39 17.82 -14.76
N ALA A 154 -27.98 18.70 -13.95
CA ALA A 154 -28.28 20.05 -14.37
C ALA A 154 -26.98 20.80 -14.67
N ILE A 155 -26.87 21.35 -15.88
CA ILE A 155 -25.71 22.14 -16.29
C ILE A 155 -25.85 23.56 -15.75
N THR A 156 -24.83 24.01 -15.02
CA THR A 156 -24.70 25.39 -14.54
C THR A 156 -23.53 26.02 -15.28
N LEU A 157 -23.82 26.97 -16.16
CA LEU A 157 -22.80 27.57 -17.01
C LEU A 157 -22.02 28.64 -16.25
N GLN A 158 -20.71 28.68 -16.49
CA GLN A 158 -19.91 29.84 -16.14
C GLN A 158 -20.14 30.93 -17.19
N ASP A 159 -21.10 31.81 -16.93
CA ASP A 159 -21.58 32.82 -17.90
C ASP A 159 -20.48 33.72 -18.49
N ALA A 160 -19.37 33.90 -17.75
CA ALA A 160 -18.21 34.68 -18.20
C ALA A 160 -17.51 34.07 -19.43
N GLU A 161 -17.48 32.74 -19.54
CA GLU A 161 -16.69 32.02 -20.55
C GLU A 161 -17.59 31.21 -21.49
N VAL A 162 -18.70 30.70 -20.98
CA VAL A 162 -19.63 29.83 -21.70
C VAL A 162 -20.96 30.54 -21.94
N SER A 163 -21.51 30.36 -23.14
CA SER A 163 -22.79 30.97 -23.57
C SER A 163 -23.89 29.95 -23.87
N GLY A 164 -23.61 28.66 -23.69
CA GLY A 164 -24.58 27.58 -23.85
C GLY A 164 -23.91 26.21 -23.72
N ALA A 165 -24.71 25.18 -23.47
CA ALA A 165 -24.27 23.78 -23.51
C ALA A 165 -25.28 22.92 -24.28
N GLN A 166 -24.79 21.87 -24.93
CA GLN A 166 -25.62 20.91 -25.66
C GLN A 166 -24.99 19.53 -25.66
N TRP A 167 -25.84 18.51 -25.78
CA TRP A 167 -25.45 17.11 -25.89
C TRP A 167 -25.60 16.66 -27.34
N LEU A 168 -24.48 16.37 -28.01
CA LEU A 168 -24.46 15.94 -29.41
C LEU A 168 -24.25 14.43 -29.52
N PRO A 169 -25.00 13.68 -30.35
CA PRO A 169 -24.66 12.30 -30.66
C PRO A 169 -23.20 12.17 -31.10
N GLN A 170 -22.53 11.05 -30.79
CA GLN A 170 -21.11 10.85 -31.18
C GLN A 170 -20.85 11.08 -32.68
N GLN A 171 -21.82 10.76 -33.55
CA GLN A 171 -21.73 10.96 -35.01
C GLN A 171 -21.78 12.43 -35.44
N GLU A 172 -22.26 13.32 -34.56
CA GLU A 172 -22.44 14.75 -34.82
C GLU A 172 -21.38 15.61 -34.10
N VAL A 173 -20.47 15.00 -33.33
CA VAL A 173 -19.32 15.68 -32.71
C VAL A 173 -18.58 16.48 -33.77
N THR A 174 -18.35 17.78 -33.55
CA THR A 174 -17.89 18.71 -34.59
C THR A 174 -16.45 18.46 -35.01
N SER A 175 -15.56 18.17 -34.05
CA SER A 175 -14.16 17.83 -34.32
C SER A 175 -14.03 16.52 -35.10
N PRO A 176 -13.47 16.52 -36.33
CA PRO A 176 -13.36 15.32 -37.15
C PRO A 176 -12.48 14.22 -36.54
N THR A 177 -11.35 14.61 -35.92
CA THR A 177 -10.39 13.68 -35.30
C THR A 177 -11.00 13.02 -34.07
N LEU A 178 -11.60 13.83 -33.17
CA LEU A 178 -12.28 13.33 -32.00
C LEU A 178 -13.46 12.42 -32.38
N ARG A 179 -14.29 12.84 -33.33
CA ARG A 179 -15.43 12.04 -33.83
C ARG A 179 -14.96 10.68 -34.34
N ALA A 180 -13.94 10.64 -35.18
CA ALA A 180 -13.41 9.38 -35.71
C ALA A 180 -12.93 8.44 -34.59
N LYS A 181 -12.24 8.99 -33.57
CA LYS A 181 -11.71 8.22 -32.45
C LYS A 181 -12.79 7.73 -31.50
N LEU A 182 -13.81 8.54 -31.21
CA LEU A 182 -14.98 8.13 -30.43
C LEU A 182 -15.72 6.96 -31.09
N LEU A 183 -15.96 7.05 -32.40
CA LEU A 183 -16.60 5.98 -33.17
C LEU A 183 -15.76 4.71 -33.22
N ALA A 184 -14.43 4.84 -33.36
CA ALA A 184 -13.51 3.71 -33.34
C ALA A 184 -13.42 3.03 -31.97
N ALA A 185 -13.45 3.80 -30.88
CA ALA A 185 -13.38 3.31 -29.50
C ALA A 185 -14.65 2.57 -29.06
N ARG A 186 -15.78 2.73 -29.79
CA ARG A 186 -17.08 2.08 -29.50
C ARG A 186 -17.57 2.37 -28.09
N LEU A 187 -17.45 3.62 -27.66
CA LEU A 187 -17.90 4.07 -26.35
C LEU A 187 -19.43 4.01 -26.28
N ASP A 188 -19.96 3.17 -25.39
CA ASP A 188 -21.38 2.88 -25.24
C ASP A 188 -22.09 3.74 -24.18
N GLY A 189 -21.34 4.56 -23.45
CA GLY A 189 -21.84 5.42 -22.39
C GLY A 189 -22.17 4.69 -21.10
N ARG A 190 -21.79 3.41 -20.94
CA ARG A 190 -22.10 2.61 -19.74
C ARG A 190 -20.86 2.47 -18.85
N PRO A 191 -20.86 3.08 -17.66
CA PRO A 191 -19.84 2.84 -16.65
C PRO A 191 -19.73 1.36 -16.32
N GLU A 192 -18.49 0.86 -16.30
CA GLU A 192 -18.17 -0.48 -15.83
C GLU A 192 -16.94 -0.41 -14.91
N PRO A 193 -16.74 -1.41 -14.03
CA PRO A 193 -15.57 -1.44 -13.17
C PRO A 193 -14.27 -1.49 -13.99
N VAL A 194 -13.34 -0.61 -13.64
CA VAL A 194 -11.97 -0.57 -14.19
C VAL A 194 -10.92 -0.79 -13.11
N ASN A 195 -11.35 -1.10 -11.88
CA ASN A 195 -10.50 -1.48 -10.78
C ASN A 195 -10.96 -2.82 -10.22
N ALA A 196 -10.05 -3.56 -9.60
CA ALA A 196 -10.35 -4.83 -8.96
C ALA A 196 -9.70 -4.92 -7.59
N SER A 197 -10.41 -5.53 -6.63
CA SER A 197 -9.91 -5.74 -5.27
C SER A 197 -10.25 -7.14 -4.75
N ALA A 198 -9.40 -7.65 -3.87
CA ALA A 198 -9.61 -8.93 -3.21
C ALA A 198 -10.20 -8.74 -1.80
N LEU A 199 -11.38 -9.32 -1.59
CA LEU A 199 -11.90 -9.61 -0.26
C LEU A 199 -11.37 -10.98 0.18
N VAL A 200 -10.24 -10.96 0.89
CA VAL A 200 -9.56 -12.17 1.33
C VAL A 200 -10.07 -12.60 2.70
N HIS A 201 -10.56 -13.83 2.82
CA HIS A 201 -11.07 -14.39 4.06
C HIS A 201 -10.45 -15.76 4.37
N ASP A 202 -10.36 -16.11 5.65
CA ASP A 202 -9.83 -17.42 6.07
C ASP A 202 -10.92 -18.49 6.29
N GLY A 203 -12.18 -18.15 6.02
CA GLY A 203 -13.32 -19.06 6.23
C GLY A 203 -13.62 -19.39 7.70
N THR A 204 -12.90 -18.81 8.65
CA THR A 204 -13.18 -18.88 10.10
C THR A 204 -13.74 -17.57 10.65
N GLY A 205 -14.12 -16.65 9.75
CA GLY A 205 -14.71 -15.36 10.09
C GLY A 205 -13.71 -14.20 10.17
N ARG A 206 -12.45 -14.37 9.73
CA ARG A 206 -11.48 -13.27 9.65
C ARG A 206 -11.21 -12.85 8.20
N TYR A 207 -10.87 -11.58 8.05
CA TYR A 207 -10.60 -10.92 6.77
C TYR A 207 -9.22 -10.26 6.77
N LEU A 208 -8.46 -10.45 5.70
CA LEU A 208 -7.12 -9.90 5.57
C LEU A 208 -7.22 -8.49 5.00
N LEU A 209 -6.70 -7.51 5.73
CA LEU A 209 -6.61 -6.13 5.30
C LEU A 209 -5.15 -5.68 5.29
N HIS A 210 -4.81 -4.80 4.35
CA HIS A 210 -3.51 -4.11 4.37
C HIS A 210 -3.66 -2.70 4.92
N LEU A 211 -2.67 -2.24 5.69
CA LEU A 211 -2.57 -0.83 6.07
C LEU A 211 -1.84 -0.08 4.96
N ARG A 212 -2.52 0.86 4.32
CA ARG A 212 -1.94 1.66 3.22
C ARG A 212 -0.86 2.61 3.73
N ASP A 213 0.10 2.94 2.87
CA ASP A 213 1.11 3.96 3.12
C ASP A 213 0.51 5.30 3.58
N HIS A 214 1.26 6.06 4.37
CA HIS A 214 0.88 7.42 4.73
C HIS A 214 1.43 8.46 3.74
N LYS A 215 0.81 8.56 2.57
CA LYS A 215 1.15 9.51 1.49
C LYS A 215 -0.07 10.40 1.13
N PRO A 216 -0.45 11.38 1.97
CA PRO A 216 -1.66 12.18 1.78
C PRO A 216 -1.64 12.97 0.47
N GLY A 217 -2.73 12.88 -0.30
CA GLY A 217 -2.86 13.54 -1.60
C GLY A 217 -2.10 12.88 -2.76
N VAL A 218 -1.32 11.83 -2.49
CA VAL A 218 -0.71 10.98 -3.53
C VAL A 218 -1.55 9.73 -3.72
N ILE A 219 -1.99 9.12 -2.62
CA ILE A 219 -2.84 7.92 -2.64
C ILE A 219 -4.17 8.18 -1.97
N TRP A 220 -5.20 7.45 -2.43
CA TRP A 220 -6.50 7.45 -1.80
C TRP A 220 -6.48 6.72 -0.46
N GLN A 221 -7.21 7.24 0.52
CA GLN A 221 -7.27 6.73 1.90
C GLN A 221 -5.90 6.44 2.54
N SER A 222 -4.93 7.33 2.29
CA SER A 222 -3.60 7.32 2.90
C SER A 222 -3.63 7.01 4.42
N GLY A 223 -2.95 5.96 4.87
CA GLY A 223 -2.91 5.51 6.27
C GLY A 223 -4.21 4.88 6.78
N ALA A 224 -5.02 4.27 5.92
CA ALA A 224 -6.21 3.51 6.28
C ALA A 224 -6.02 2.02 5.97
N PHE A 225 -6.77 1.17 6.64
CA PHE A 225 -6.94 -0.21 6.21
C PHE A 225 -7.80 -0.27 4.95
N ALA A 226 -7.45 -1.18 4.04
CA ALA A 226 -8.18 -1.41 2.80
C ALA A 226 -8.06 -2.86 2.32
N LEU A 227 -8.82 -3.19 1.29
CA LEU A 227 -8.63 -4.41 0.51
C LEU A 227 -7.40 -4.27 -0.39
N LEU A 228 -6.75 -5.38 -0.71
CA LEU A 228 -5.67 -5.46 -1.68
C LEU A 228 -6.21 -5.34 -3.12
N GLY A 229 -5.40 -4.80 -4.02
CA GLY A 229 -5.71 -4.67 -5.45
C GLY A 229 -5.64 -3.23 -5.95
N GLY A 230 -5.94 -3.05 -7.24
CA GLY A 230 -5.66 -1.78 -7.91
C GLY A 230 -6.39 -1.58 -9.24
N GLY A 231 -5.81 -0.71 -10.05
CA GLY A 231 -6.39 -0.21 -11.29
C GLY A 231 -6.03 -1.06 -12.50
N ARG A 232 -6.97 -1.16 -13.45
CA ARG A 232 -6.73 -1.83 -14.72
C ARG A 232 -5.67 -1.09 -15.55
N THR A 233 -4.82 -1.85 -16.22
CA THR A 233 -3.93 -1.36 -17.29
C THR A 233 -4.45 -1.74 -18.67
N HIS A 234 -3.88 -1.15 -19.72
CA HIS A 234 -4.26 -1.49 -21.10
C HIS A 234 -3.90 -2.94 -21.49
N ASP A 235 -2.94 -3.55 -20.79
CA ASP A 235 -2.47 -4.91 -21.05
C ASP A 235 -3.31 -5.97 -20.31
N ASP A 236 -4.12 -5.57 -19.34
CA ASP A 236 -4.99 -6.50 -18.62
C ASP A 236 -6.14 -6.97 -19.53
N GLU A 237 -6.34 -8.27 -19.64
CA GLU A 237 -7.43 -8.86 -20.44
C GLU A 237 -8.77 -8.86 -19.70
N SER A 238 -8.76 -9.07 -18.38
CA SER A 238 -9.95 -9.17 -17.52
C SER A 238 -9.71 -8.48 -16.16
N LEU A 239 -10.79 -8.21 -15.41
CA LEU A 239 -10.68 -7.65 -14.06
C LEU A 239 -10.09 -8.64 -13.06
N GLU A 240 -10.27 -9.95 -13.30
CA GLU A 240 -9.58 -10.98 -12.53
C GLU A 240 -8.07 -10.94 -12.81
N GLY A 241 -7.68 -10.80 -14.08
CA GLY A 241 -6.29 -10.58 -14.48
C GLY A 241 -5.68 -9.32 -13.86
N THR A 242 -6.43 -8.21 -13.86
CA THR A 242 -6.05 -6.99 -13.12
C THR A 242 -5.78 -7.30 -11.65
N LEU A 243 -6.69 -7.99 -10.97
CA LEU A 243 -6.50 -8.33 -9.57
C LEU A 243 -5.27 -9.21 -9.34
N LEU A 244 -5.09 -10.27 -10.14
CA LEU A 244 -3.96 -11.19 -10.00
C LEU A 244 -2.62 -10.50 -10.24
N ARG A 245 -2.54 -9.59 -11.21
CA ARG A 245 -1.35 -8.77 -11.46
C ARG A 245 -1.05 -7.89 -10.24
N GLU A 246 -2.04 -7.13 -9.76
CA GLU A 246 -1.87 -6.25 -8.58
C GLU A 246 -1.45 -7.04 -7.34
N LEU A 247 -2.07 -8.20 -7.07
CA LEU A 247 -1.65 -9.07 -5.97
C LEU A 247 -0.22 -9.59 -6.16
N SER A 248 0.19 -9.91 -7.38
CA SER A 248 1.57 -10.36 -7.67
C SER A 248 2.61 -9.25 -7.46
N GLU A 249 2.23 -8.00 -7.70
CA GLU A 249 3.08 -6.82 -7.51
C GLU A 249 3.16 -6.43 -6.02
N GLU A 250 2.01 -6.35 -5.33
CA GLU A 250 1.92 -5.91 -3.95
C GLU A 250 2.32 -6.99 -2.94
N VAL A 251 1.90 -8.24 -3.16
CA VAL A 251 2.03 -9.37 -2.22
C VAL A 251 2.32 -10.68 -2.97
N PRO A 252 3.51 -10.84 -3.56
CA PRO A 252 3.82 -11.91 -4.51
C PRO A 252 3.63 -13.33 -3.96
N ASP A 253 3.67 -13.52 -2.64
CA ASP A 253 3.50 -14.83 -1.99
C ASP A 253 2.05 -15.17 -1.66
N LEU A 254 1.12 -14.22 -1.82
CA LEU A 254 -0.30 -14.45 -1.58
C LEU A 254 -0.91 -15.22 -2.76
N ARG A 255 -1.49 -16.38 -2.46
CA ARG A 255 -2.18 -17.24 -3.42
C ARG A 255 -3.59 -17.50 -2.91
N LEU A 256 -4.59 -17.03 -3.64
CA LEU A 256 -5.98 -17.15 -3.25
C LEU A 256 -6.60 -18.40 -3.87
N ASP A 257 -7.30 -19.17 -3.06
CA ASP A 257 -8.18 -20.25 -3.48
C ASP A 257 -9.59 -19.71 -3.75
N ASP A 258 -10.36 -20.39 -4.61
CA ASP A 258 -11.78 -20.11 -4.85
C ASP A 258 -12.11 -18.64 -5.20
N LEU A 259 -11.23 -17.99 -5.97
CA LEU A 259 -11.40 -16.59 -6.34
C LEU A 259 -12.65 -16.42 -7.23
N THR A 260 -13.64 -15.69 -6.74
CA THR A 260 -14.93 -15.52 -7.42
C THR A 260 -15.42 -14.07 -7.38
N PRO A 261 -16.07 -13.56 -8.44
CA PRO A 261 -16.69 -12.24 -8.41
C PRO A 261 -17.76 -12.18 -7.31
N TYR A 262 -17.67 -11.21 -6.42
CA TYR A 262 -18.56 -11.08 -5.27
C TYR A 262 -19.47 -9.85 -5.37
N ALA A 263 -18.88 -8.66 -5.51
CA ALA A 263 -19.64 -7.39 -5.50
C ALA A 263 -19.02 -6.34 -6.44
N VAL A 264 -19.74 -5.24 -6.63
CA VAL A 264 -19.18 -3.99 -7.13
C VAL A 264 -19.36 -2.96 -6.02
N GLU A 265 -18.27 -2.31 -5.63
CA GLU A 265 -18.29 -1.24 -4.63
C GLU A 265 -17.90 0.08 -5.28
N ASP A 266 -18.58 1.15 -4.86
CA ASP A 266 -18.26 2.50 -5.32
C ASP A 266 -17.14 3.10 -4.47
N ALA A 267 -16.04 3.45 -5.11
CA ALA A 267 -14.94 4.19 -4.53
C ALA A 267 -14.83 5.59 -5.17
N THR A 268 -13.99 6.43 -4.58
CA THR A 268 -13.66 7.74 -5.13
C THR A 268 -12.17 7.80 -5.41
N SER A 269 -11.76 8.28 -6.58
CA SER A 269 -10.32 8.45 -6.88
C SER A 269 -9.71 9.64 -6.14
N ILE A 270 -8.39 9.78 -6.19
CA ILE A 270 -7.69 10.99 -5.71
C ILE A 270 -8.11 12.28 -6.45
N HIS A 271 -8.68 12.15 -7.65
CA HIS A 271 -9.19 13.25 -8.46
C HIS A 271 -10.69 13.47 -8.27
N GLY A 272 -11.32 12.78 -7.31
CA GLY A 272 -12.75 12.92 -7.03
C GLY A 272 -13.67 12.13 -7.97
N LEU A 273 -13.14 11.44 -8.98
CA LEU A 273 -13.93 10.57 -9.87
C LEU A 273 -14.63 9.45 -9.10
N SER A 274 -15.83 9.07 -9.54
CA SER A 274 -16.46 7.80 -9.17
C SER A 274 -15.68 6.64 -9.81
N VAL A 275 -15.35 5.65 -8.98
CA VAL A 275 -14.59 4.47 -9.38
C VAL A 275 -15.36 3.22 -8.96
N PRO A 276 -16.15 2.61 -9.85
CA PRO A 276 -16.71 1.29 -9.58
C PRO A 276 -15.58 0.27 -9.52
N VAL A 277 -15.49 -0.47 -8.41
CA VAL A 277 -14.45 -1.48 -8.15
C VAL A 277 -15.10 -2.85 -8.14
N ARG A 278 -14.59 -3.77 -8.95
CA ARG A 278 -15.00 -5.18 -8.90
C ARG A 278 -14.30 -5.86 -7.72
N VAL A 279 -15.08 -6.31 -6.74
CA VAL A 279 -14.57 -7.09 -5.62
C VAL A 279 -14.68 -8.58 -5.95
N PHE A 280 -13.56 -9.29 -5.82
CA PHE A 280 -13.51 -10.75 -5.83
C PHE A 280 -13.36 -11.26 -4.40
N ALA A 281 -14.15 -12.25 -4.01
CA ALA A 281 -13.92 -12.98 -2.77
C ALA A 281 -12.96 -14.13 -3.04
N GLY A 282 -11.96 -14.28 -2.18
CA GLY A 282 -10.98 -15.37 -2.29
C GLY A 282 -10.59 -15.87 -0.91
N ARG A 283 -10.27 -17.15 -0.82
CA ARG A 283 -9.87 -17.79 0.42
C ARG A 283 -8.36 -17.87 0.52
N TRP A 284 -7.82 -17.48 1.66
CA TRP A 284 -6.43 -17.75 1.99
C TRP A 284 -6.27 -17.84 3.49
N ARG A 285 -5.38 -18.72 3.94
CA ARG A 285 -5.37 -19.17 5.33
C ARG A 285 -3.95 -19.35 5.86
N GLY A 286 -3.09 -18.39 5.55
CA GLY A 286 -1.71 -18.35 6.04
C GLY A 286 -1.49 -17.30 7.12
N ASN A 287 -0.22 -17.13 7.48
CA ASN A 287 0.22 -16.09 8.41
C ASN A 287 0.59 -14.81 7.62
N PRO A 288 -0.12 -13.69 7.79
CA PRO A 288 0.17 -12.43 7.12
C PRO A 288 1.59 -11.92 7.39
N ASP A 289 2.13 -12.18 8.58
CA ASP A 289 3.46 -11.73 9.00
C ASP A 289 4.60 -12.41 8.22
N ARG A 290 4.30 -13.45 7.42
CA ARG A 290 5.25 -14.14 6.54
C ARG A 290 5.19 -13.69 5.07
N LEU A 291 4.22 -12.86 4.70
CA LEU A 291 4.08 -12.39 3.33
C LEU A 291 5.02 -11.20 3.09
N ALA A 292 5.74 -11.21 1.97
CA ALA A 292 6.42 -10.02 1.50
C ALA A 292 5.36 -8.99 1.05
N LEU A 293 5.33 -7.83 1.68
CA LEU A 293 4.50 -6.69 1.29
C LEU A 293 5.40 -5.64 0.62
N HIS A 294 5.19 -5.40 -0.67
CA HIS A 294 5.95 -4.41 -1.43
C HIS A 294 5.32 -3.01 -1.38
N GLU A 295 3.99 -2.95 -1.26
CA GLU A 295 3.23 -1.69 -1.16
C GLU A 295 2.28 -1.71 0.05
N GLY A 296 2.45 -0.74 0.95
CA GLY A 296 1.74 -0.68 2.23
C GLY A 296 2.65 -0.93 3.43
N VAL A 297 2.07 -0.86 4.62
CA VAL A 297 2.79 -0.88 5.90
C VAL A 297 2.76 -2.26 6.55
N LEU A 298 1.60 -2.91 6.57
CA LEU A 298 1.43 -4.25 7.14
C LEU A 298 0.18 -4.95 6.59
N LEU A 299 0.14 -6.27 6.75
CA LEU A 299 -1.04 -7.11 6.53
C LEU A 299 -1.53 -7.67 7.85
N ARG A 300 -2.84 -7.70 8.08
CA ARG A 300 -3.40 -8.23 9.33
C ARG A 300 -4.79 -8.83 9.14
N TRP A 301 -5.04 -9.90 9.89
CA TRP A 301 -6.37 -10.49 10.04
C TRP A 301 -7.23 -9.68 11.01
N PHE A 302 -8.48 -9.44 10.64
CA PHE A 302 -9.49 -8.80 11.49
C PHE A 302 -10.82 -9.54 11.45
N ALA A 303 -11.48 -9.62 12.59
CA ALA A 303 -12.86 -10.05 12.69
C ALA A 303 -13.84 -8.88 12.42
N PRO A 304 -15.08 -9.15 11.94
CA PRO A 304 -16.06 -8.11 11.62
C PRO A 304 -16.41 -7.14 12.76
N ASP A 305 -16.29 -7.56 14.01
CA ASP A 305 -16.54 -6.77 15.23
C ASP A 305 -15.37 -5.83 15.58
N GLU A 306 -14.17 -6.09 15.06
CA GLU A 306 -13.00 -5.23 15.23
C GLU A 306 -13.01 -4.02 14.27
N LEU A 307 -13.79 -4.09 13.19
CA LEU A 307 -13.75 -3.12 12.09
C LEU A 307 -14.07 -1.68 12.53
N ASP A 308 -14.92 -1.49 13.54
CA ASP A 308 -15.27 -0.14 14.05
C ASP A 308 -14.11 0.55 14.77
N ARG A 309 -13.05 -0.20 15.12
CA ARG A 309 -11.83 0.32 15.75
C ARG A 309 -10.77 0.71 14.72
N LEU A 310 -10.98 0.38 13.45
CA LEU A 310 -10.03 0.59 12.38
C LEU A 310 -10.33 1.89 11.63
N ARG A 311 -9.27 2.56 11.18
CA ARG A 311 -9.41 3.60 10.16
C ARG A 311 -9.65 2.91 8.82
N LEU A 312 -10.90 2.70 8.47
CA LEU A 312 -11.37 1.96 7.29
C LEU A 312 -12.56 2.71 6.67
N SER A 313 -12.79 2.54 5.36
CA SER A 313 -13.98 3.11 4.72
C SER A 313 -15.27 2.44 5.23
N PRO A 314 -16.36 3.21 5.47
CA PRO A 314 -17.65 2.63 5.87
C PRO A 314 -18.20 1.61 4.86
N ALA A 315 -17.97 1.86 3.55
CA ALA A 315 -18.39 0.94 2.48
C ALA A 315 -17.65 -0.40 2.58
N THR A 316 -16.32 -0.38 2.78
CA THR A 316 -15.53 -1.60 2.96
C THR A 316 -15.93 -2.35 4.23
N ALA A 317 -16.20 -1.65 5.34
CA ALA A 317 -16.69 -2.29 6.56
C ALA A 317 -18.06 -2.95 6.34
N ALA A 318 -18.98 -2.29 5.63
CA ALA A 318 -20.29 -2.84 5.29
C ALA A 318 -20.18 -4.05 4.36
N LEU A 319 -19.30 -4.01 3.35
CA LEU A 319 -19.00 -5.11 2.44
C LEU A 319 -18.52 -6.36 3.20
N ILE A 320 -17.56 -6.20 4.13
CA ILE A 320 -17.03 -7.30 4.93
C ILE A 320 -18.13 -7.91 5.79
N ARG A 321 -18.94 -7.08 6.47
CA ARG A 321 -20.06 -7.56 7.30
C ARG A 321 -21.13 -8.28 6.48
N ARG A 322 -21.44 -7.78 5.27
CA ARG A 322 -22.36 -8.44 4.34
C ARG A 322 -21.83 -9.82 3.97
N HIS A 323 -20.55 -9.91 3.58
CA HIS A 323 -19.94 -11.19 3.23
C HIS A 323 -19.92 -12.17 4.41
N ALA A 324 -19.63 -11.68 5.63
CA ALA A 324 -19.61 -12.50 6.84
C ALA A 324 -21.01 -13.02 7.22
N ALA A 325 -22.06 -12.23 7.00
CA ALA A 325 -23.44 -12.66 7.24
C ALA A 325 -23.92 -13.71 6.22
N GLU A 326 -23.48 -13.60 4.96
CA GLU A 326 -23.78 -14.55 3.89
C GLU A 326 -22.95 -15.84 4.00
N ASN A 327 -21.76 -15.75 4.60
CA ASN A 327 -20.81 -16.84 4.78
C ASN A 327 -20.46 -16.97 6.27
N PRO A 328 -21.41 -17.40 7.12
CA PRO A 328 -21.13 -17.60 8.53
C PRO A 328 -19.99 -18.62 8.70
N PRO A 329 -19.17 -18.47 9.75
CA PRO A 329 -18.14 -19.46 10.05
C PRO A 329 -18.76 -20.85 10.15
N ASP A 330 -18.17 -21.83 9.47
CA ASP A 330 -18.65 -23.21 9.53
C ASP A 330 -18.37 -23.78 10.94
N ASP A 331 -19.38 -23.79 11.82
CA ASP A 331 -19.29 -24.35 13.19
C ASP A 331 -18.90 -25.84 13.18
N SER A 332 -19.11 -26.53 12.05
CA SER A 332 -18.74 -27.94 11.88
C SER A 332 -17.32 -28.16 11.36
N ARG A 333 -16.63 -27.08 10.96
CA ARG A 333 -15.27 -27.06 10.42
C ARG A 333 -14.56 -25.76 10.78
N ALA A 334 -14.54 -25.41 12.07
CA ALA A 334 -13.56 -24.51 12.66
C ALA A 334 -12.14 -25.13 12.64
N GLY A 335 -11.74 -25.62 11.47
CA GLY A 335 -10.41 -26.07 11.13
C GLY A 335 -9.77 -25.02 10.25
N VAL A 336 -8.92 -24.22 10.87
CA VAL A 336 -7.80 -23.50 10.23
C VAL A 336 -7.08 -24.50 9.31
N PRO A 337 -6.75 -24.22 8.05
CA PRO A 337 -5.93 -25.12 7.24
C PRO A 337 -4.45 -24.91 7.61
N PRO A 338 -3.59 -25.87 7.27
CA PRO A 338 -2.36 -26.07 8.02
C PRO A 338 -1.29 -25.05 7.60
N VAL A 339 -1.14 -24.00 8.38
CA VAL A 339 0.19 -23.61 8.87
C VAL A 339 0.38 -24.45 10.14
N TRP A 340 0.98 -25.63 10.01
CA TRP A 340 1.26 -26.57 11.12
C TRP A 340 0.36 -26.38 12.36
N ASP A 341 -0.85 -26.95 12.32
CA ASP A 341 -1.85 -26.84 13.39
C ASP A 341 -1.46 -27.74 14.55
N GLY A 342 -0.60 -27.23 15.43
CA GLY A 342 -0.50 -27.80 16.75
C GLY A 342 -1.90 -27.88 17.35
N GLY A 343 -2.44 -29.11 17.46
CA GLY A 343 -3.80 -29.36 17.98
C GLY A 343 -4.00 -28.75 19.37
N ASP A 344 -5.17 -28.93 19.97
CA ASP A 344 -5.69 -28.27 21.21
C ASP A 344 -4.79 -28.22 22.47
N ARG A 345 -3.50 -28.59 22.39
CA ARG A 345 -2.49 -28.56 23.45
C ARG A 345 -1.10 -28.07 23.01
N VAL A 346 -0.91 -27.46 21.84
CA VAL A 346 0.40 -26.89 21.44
C VAL A 346 0.45 -25.40 21.74
N VAL A 347 1.47 -24.98 22.50
CA VAL A 347 1.65 -23.59 22.95
C VAL A 347 2.93 -23.02 22.35
N LEU A 348 2.84 -21.82 21.77
CA LEU A 348 4.02 -21.08 21.30
C LEU A 348 4.95 -20.82 22.48
N ASN A 349 6.24 -21.12 22.31
CA ASN A 349 7.25 -20.85 23.31
C ASN A 349 8.04 -19.60 22.91
N GLY A 350 8.23 -18.68 23.86
CA GLY A 350 9.25 -17.64 23.69
C GLY A 350 10.64 -18.27 23.84
N VAL A 351 11.61 -17.83 23.04
CA VAL A 351 13.00 -18.30 23.14
C VAL A 351 13.85 -17.23 23.80
N GLY A 352 14.39 -17.54 24.98
CA GLY A 352 15.43 -16.73 25.61
C GLY A 352 16.79 -17.40 25.45
N VAL A 353 17.82 -16.60 25.21
CA VAL A 353 19.17 -17.07 24.92
C VAL A 353 20.10 -16.52 26.01
N HIS A 354 20.83 -17.43 26.67
CA HIS A 354 21.64 -17.12 27.85
C HIS A 354 23.07 -17.55 27.65
N LEU A 355 24.01 -16.71 28.07
CA LEU A 355 25.43 -17.03 28.07
C LEU A 355 25.88 -17.53 29.45
N HIS A 356 26.29 -18.78 29.50
CA HIS A 356 26.98 -19.39 30.62
C HIS A 356 28.50 -19.30 30.39
N LEU A 357 29.10 -18.29 31.00
CA LEU A 357 30.53 -18.04 30.94
C LEU A 357 31.19 -18.52 32.23
N GLU A 358 32.22 -19.37 32.11
CA GLU A 358 33.04 -19.85 33.23
C GLU A 358 34.48 -19.34 33.07
N ASP A 359 35.07 -18.83 34.14
CA ASP A 359 36.51 -18.51 34.16
C ASP A 359 37.37 -19.73 34.53
N ASP A 360 38.70 -19.55 34.51
CA ASP A 360 39.66 -20.62 34.82
C ASP A 360 39.53 -21.19 36.26
N GLU A 361 38.85 -20.46 37.16
CA GLU A 361 38.56 -20.88 38.53
C GLU A 361 37.19 -21.59 38.66
N GLY A 362 36.45 -21.74 37.56
CA GLY A 362 35.12 -22.34 37.54
C GLY A 362 34.03 -21.45 38.14
N ARG A 363 34.25 -20.13 38.18
CA ARG A 363 33.23 -19.15 38.59
C ARG A 363 32.39 -18.77 37.39
N VAL A 364 31.10 -18.53 37.61
CA VAL A 364 30.13 -18.16 36.58
C VAL A 364 29.91 -16.65 36.59
N LEU A 365 29.92 -16.02 35.40
CA LEU A 365 29.59 -14.61 35.26
C LEU A 365 28.08 -14.38 35.39
N LEU A 366 27.69 -13.47 36.28
CA LEU A 366 26.30 -13.05 36.46
C LEU A 366 26.20 -11.53 36.48
N GLY A 367 25.10 -10.99 35.94
CA GLY A 367 24.75 -9.58 35.97
C GLY A 367 23.73 -9.28 37.07
N LEU A 368 23.79 -8.11 37.71
CA LEU A 368 22.75 -7.63 38.61
C LEU A 368 21.77 -6.74 37.83
N ARG A 369 20.52 -7.17 37.68
CA ARG A 369 19.50 -6.42 36.94
C ARG A 369 19.15 -5.11 37.63
N HIS A 370 18.96 -4.05 36.85
CA HIS A 370 18.49 -2.75 37.34
C HIS A 370 17.14 -2.89 38.06
N PRO A 371 16.89 -2.17 39.18
CA PRO A 371 15.63 -2.25 39.95
C PRO A 371 14.37 -2.06 39.09
N ASP A 372 14.46 -1.17 38.10
CA ASP A 372 13.35 -0.84 37.18
C ASP A 372 13.10 -1.91 36.09
N SER A 373 13.83 -3.03 36.11
CA SER A 373 13.63 -4.12 35.16
C SER A 373 12.20 -4.67 35.25
N LYS A 374 11.51 -4.74 34.10
CA LYS A 374 10.14 -5.29 33.98
C LYS A 374 10.01 -6.74 34.50
N TYR A 375 11.11 -7.49 34.50
CA TYR A 375 11.21 -8.83 35.05
C TYR A 375 12.42 -8.89 35.99
N ALA A 376 12.19 -9.44 37.20
CA ALA A 376 13.21 -9.73 38.20
C ALA A 376 14.20 -8.57 38.49
N GLY A 377 13.69 -7.35 38.74
CA GLY A 377 14.50 -6.23 39.21
C GLY A 377 15.28 -6.58 40.49
N ASP A 378 16.47 -5.98 40.66
CA ASP A 378 17.38 -6.24 41.79
C ASP A 378 17.75 -7.73 41.98
N THR A 379 17.77 -8.51 40.89
CA THR A 379 18.05 -9.95 40.93
C THR A 379 19.21 -10.27 39.99
N TRP A 380 20.08 -11.20 40.40
CA TRP A 380 21.17 -11.67 39.54
C TRP A 380 20.64 -12.58 38.43
N HIS A 381 21.22 -12.50 37.23
CA HIS A 381 20.88 -13.33 36.07
C HIS A 381 22.08 -13.59 35.16
N TYR A 382 21.94 -14.50 34.19
CA TYR A 382 22.88 -14.59 33.08
C TYR A 382 22.87 -13.32 32.23
N LEU A 383 23.97 -13.07 31.52
CA LEU A 383 23.92 -12.27 30.29
C LEU A 383 22.96 -12.98 29.34
N ALA A 384 21.88 -12.30 28.93
CA ALA A 384 20.80 -12.95 28.23
C ALA A 384 19.92 -12.00 27.44
N GLY A 385 19.46 -12.46 26.29
CA GLY A 385 18.52 -11.75 25.43
C GLY A 385 17.31 -12.56 25.05
N ARG A 386 16.32 -11.86 24.49
CA ARG A 386 15.19 -12.48 23.82
C ARG A 386 15.56 -12.72 22.37
N CYS A 387 15.45 -13.96 21.90
CA CYS A 387 15.69 -14.26 20.49
C CYS A 387 14.62 -13.57 19.64
N GLU A 388 15.06 -12.70 18.73
CA GLU A 388 14.19 -12.01 17.79
C GLU A 388 14.11 -12.81 16.47
N GLN A 389 14.03 -12.13 15.32
CA GLN A 389 14.05 -12.78 14.00
C GLN A 389 15.48 -13.08 13.54
N GLU A 390 16.18 -13.87 14.35
CA GLU A 390 17.58 -14.27 14.17
C GLU A 390 17.76 -15.71 14.68
N SER A 391 18.90 -16.36 14.40
CA SER A 391 19.22 -17.65 15.01
C SER A 391 19.60 -17.47 16.49
N ALA A 392 19.43 -18.52 17.31
CA ALA A 392 19.79 -18.46 18.73
C ALA A 392 21.28 -18.15 18.96
N LEU A 393 22.17 -18.54 18.03
CA LEU A 393 23.59 -18.21 18.10
C LEU A 393 23.88 -16.75 17.73
N GLU A 394 23.20 -16.20 16.71
CA GLU A 394 23.30 -14.77 16.37
C GLU A 394 22.80 -13.91 17.54
N CYS A 395 21.67 -14.28 18.15
CA CYS A 395 21.16 -13.64 19.36
C CYS A 395 22.21 -13.65 20.48
N LEU A 396 22.82 -14.82 20.77
CA LEU A 396 23.84 -14.92 21.82
C LEU A 396 25.02 -13.98 21.58
N VAL A 397 25.56 -13.96 20.35
CA VAL A 397 26.72 -13.13 19.98
C VAL A 397 26.38 -11.64 20.05
N ARG A 398 25.21 -11.25 19.55
CA ARG A 398 24.71 -9.87 19.62
C ARG A 398 24.60 -9.41 21.07
N GLU A 399 23.88 -10.15 21.91
CA GLU A 399 23.65 -9.79 23.32
C GLU A 399 24.96 -9.77 24.12
N ALA A 400 25.89 -10.72 23.86
CA ALA A 400 27.21 -10.74 24.51
C ALA A 400 28.01 -9.46 24.23
N TRP A 401 27.92 -8.93 23.00
CA TRP A 401 28.58 -7.70 22.61
C TRP A 401 27.85 -6.44 23.10
N GLU A 402 26.53 -6.43 23.02
CA GLU A 402 25.67 -5.30 23.41
C GLU A 402 25.69 -5.08 24.92
N GLU A 403 25.50 -6.12 25.73
CA GLU A 403 25.37 -5.99 27.19
C GLU A 403 26.73 -5.94 27.91
N ALA A 404 27.72 -6.71 27.42
CA ALA A 404 28.99 -6.94 28.11
C ALA A 404 30.26 -6.61 27.31
N GLY A 405 30.13 -6.31 26.02
CA GLY A 405 31.28 -6.04 25.15
C GLY A 405 32.15 -7.23 24.81
N LEU A 406 31.63 -8.45 25.02
CA LEU A 406 32.34 -9.68 24.72
C LEU A 406 32.18 -10.03 23.24
N VAL A 407 33.29 -10.38 22.59
CA VAL A 407 33.29 -10.90 21.22
C VAL A 407 33.44 -12.41 21.29
N ILE A 408 32.49 -13.14 20.71
CA ILE A 408 32.43 -14.59 20.73
C ILE A 408 32.30 -15.08 19.29
N ASP A 409 33.20 -15.97 18.86
CA ASP A 409 33.03 -16.69 17.60
C ASP A 409 31.99 -17.81 17.80
N PRO A 410 30.92 -17.88 16.98
CA PRO A 410 29.93 -18.96 17.06
C PRO A 410 30.53 -20.38 17.07
N VAL A 411 31.72 -20.61 16.50
CA VAL A 411 32.36 -21.94 16.51
C VAL A 411 32.85 -22.37 17.90
N ASP A 412 33.07 -21.42 18.81
CA ASP A 412 33.52 -21.66 20.18
C ASP A 412 32.35 -21.81 21.17
N VAL A 413 31.11 -21.82 20.66
CA VAL A 413 29.88 -21.90 21.45
C VAL A 413 29.24 -23.29 21.35
N GLU A 414 28.84 -23.83 22.49
CA GLU A 414 28.06 -25.08 22.57
C GLU A 414 26.80 -24.90 23.41
N LEU A 415 25.72 -25.62 23.08
CA LEU A 415 24.52 -25.65 23.92
C LEU A 415 24.81 -26.46 25.18
N ALA A 416 24.79 -25.80 26.34
CA ALA A 416 25.08 -26.42 27.63
C ALA A 416 23.83 -26.94 28.33
N HIS A 417 22.70 -26.22 28.19
CA HIS A 417 21.45 -26.59 28.85
C HIS A 417 20.21 -25.98 28.19
N VAL A 418 19.06 -26.60 28.40
CA VAL A 418 17.74 -26.05 28.04
C VAL A 418 16.83 -26.07 29.26
N VAL A 419 16.21 -24.94 29.58
CA VAL A 419 15.14 -24.88 30.61
C VAL A 419 13.81 -24.58 29.95
N HIS A 420 12.83 -25.46 30.10
CA HIS A 420 11.45 -25.22 29.68
C HIS A 420 10.63 -24.72 30.87
N VAL A 421 10.34 -23.42 30.90
CA VAL A 421 9.79 -22.74 32.08
C VAL A 421 8.46 -22.06 31.79
N VAL A 422 7.54 -22.15 32.75
CA VAL A 422 6.35 -21.30 32.86
C VAL A 422 6.53 -20.45 34.11
N ASP A 423 6.82 -19.15 33.94
CA ASP A 423 7.18 -18.26 35.05
C ASP A 423 6.01 -18.02 36.03
N ALA A 424 4.78 -17.98 35.51
CA ALA A 424 3.55 -17.83 36.29
C ALA A 424 2.38 -18.60 35.65
N PRO A 425 1.38 -19.05 36.43
CA PRO A 425 0.19 -19.68 35.88
C PRO A 425 -0.47 -18.82 34.80
N GLY A 426 -0.63 -19.37 33.59
CA GLY A 426 -1.21 -18.67 32.44
C GLY A 426 -0.25 -17.78 31.66
N SER A 427 1.03 -17.68 32.05
CA SER A 427 2.07 -17.03 31.25
C SER A 427 2.47 -17.87 30.04
N LEU A 428 3.01 -17.22 29.00
CA LEU A 428 3.55 -17.91 27.85
C LEU A 428 4.75 -18.77 28.29
N PRO A 429 4.77 -20.08 27.98
CA PRO A 429 5.94 -20.92 28.20
C PRO A 429 7.17 -20.35 27.48
N LEU A 430 8.34 -20.52 28.09
CA LEU A 430 9.62 -20.10 27.54
C LEU A 430 10.57 -21.29 27.43
N MET A 431 11.29 -21.37 26.31
CA MET A 431 12.47 -22.20 26.15
C MET A 431 13.72 -21.33 26.35
N GLN A 432 14.39 -21.52 27.48
CA GLN A 432 15.65 -20.84 27.80
C GLN A 432 16.80 -21.70 27.30
N LEU A 433 17.44 -21.29 26.20
CA LEU A 433 18.62 -21.92 25.65
C LEU A 433 19.86 -21.34 26.31
N VAL A 434 20.62 -22.17 27.01
CA VAL A 434 21.83 -21.76 27.74
C VAL A 434 23.04 -22.28 27.00
N PHE A 435 23.82 -21.36 26.44
CA PHE A 435 25.02 -21.67 25.68
C PHE A 435 26.26 -21.41 26.52
N ARG A 436 27.26 -22.26 26.37
CA ARG A 436 28.59 -22.10 26.95
C ARG A 436 29.56 -21.66 25.86
N ALA A 437 30.24 -20.54 26.07
CA ALA A 437 31.35 -20.12 25.23
C ALA A 437 32.67 -20.63 25.84
N ARG A 438 33.46 -21.34 25.03
CA ARG A 438 34.77 -21.87 25.44
C ARG A 438 35.88 -20.83 25.28
N ARG A 439 35.69 -19.87 24.38
CA ARG A 439 36.63 -18.78 24.11
C ARG A 439 35.84 -17.51 23.81
N TRP A 440 36.39 -16.39 24.21
CA TRP A 440 35.87 -15.06 23.94
C TRP A 440 37.01 -14.04 24.01
N GLU A 441 36.77 -12.85 23.46
CA GLU A 441 37.64 -11.69 23.60
C GLU A 441 36.93 -10.58 24.38
N GLY A 442 37.70 -9.81 25.14
CA GLY A 442 37.22 -8.71 25.97
C GLY A 442 37.03 -9.10 27.45
N THR A 443 36.90 -8.05 28.28
CA THR A 443 36.56 -8.17 29.70
C THR A 443 35.10 -7.71 29.85
N PRO A 444 34.25 -8.40 30.64
CA PRO A 444 32.87 -7.98 30.82
C PRO A 444 32.76 -6.55 31.37
N GLU A 445 32.09 -5.68 30.62
CA GLU A 445 31.83 -4.27 30.98
C GLU A 445 30.32 -4.01 31.00
N VAL A 446 29.84 -3.12 31.87
CA VAL A 446 28.42 -2.73 31.83
C VAL A 446 28.22 -1.74 30.69
N ARG A 447 27.62 -2.19 29.57
CA ARG A 447 27.33 -1.33 28.41
C ARG A 447 25.91 -0.77 28.40
N GLU A 448 24.98 -1.43 29.08
CA GLU A 448 23.58 -1.02 29.23
C GLU A 448 23.24 -0.75 30.71
N PRO A 449 23.71 0.38 31.28
CA PRO A 449 23.58 0.67 32.72
C PRO A 449 22.12 0.86 33.19
N ASP A 450 21.20 1.09 32.26
CA ASP A 450 19.76 1.16 32.49
C ASP A 450 19.12 -0.24 32.66
N LYS A 451 19.80 -1.31 32.24
CA LYS A 451 19.31 -2.69 32.35
C LYS A 451 20.13 -3.54 33.34
N CYS A 452 21.44 -3.36 33.40
CA CYS A 452 22.36 -4.12 34.26
C CYS A 452 23.26 -3.16 35.06
N LEU A 453 23.35 -3.36 36.38
CA LEU A 453 24.13 -2.50 37.27
C LEU A 453 25.60 -2.92 37.40
N THR A 454 25.88 -4.22 37.33
CA THR A 454 27.23 -4.75 37.51
C THR A 454 27.33 -6.20 37.05
N TRP A 455 28.51 -6.60 36.57
CA TRP A 455 28.91 -7.98 36.32
C TRP A 455 29.79 -8.51 37.44
N LYS A 456 29.56 -9.74 37.90
CA LYS A 456 30.38 -10.38 38.93
C LYS A 456 30.54 -11.88 38.67
N TRP A 457 31.74 -12.38 38.93
CA TRP A 457 32.05 -13.81 38.96
C TRP A 457 31.66 -14.43 40.30
N TRP A 458 30.88 -15.51 40.24
CA TRP A 458 30.38 -16.23 41.41
C TRP A 458 30.83 -17.70 41.37
N PRO A 459 31.38 -18.27 42.46
CA PRO A 459 31.61 -19.70 42.52
C PRO A 459 30.30 -20.47 42.27
N ALA A 460 30.31 -21.48 41.40
CA ALA A 460 29.09 -22.21 41.04
C ALA A 460 28.38 -22.88 42.23
N ARG A 461 29.09 -23.09 43.35
CA ARG A 461 28.57 -23.66 44.61
C ARG A 461 28.13 -22.60 45.64
N GLU A 462 28.43 -21.32 45.40
CA GLU A 462 28.15 -20.19 46.31
C GLU A 462 27.44 -19.05 45.55
N LEU A 463 26.36 -19.40 44.85
CA LEU A 463 25.56 -18.47 44.06
C LEU A 463 24.78 -17.48 44.97
N PRO A 464 24.56 -16.22 44.54
CA PRO A 464 23.88 -15.21 45.33
C PRO A 464 22.45 -15.63 45.68
N ASP A 465 21.93 -15.25 46.85
CA ASP A 465 20.56 -15.60 47.26
C ASP A 465 19.51 -15.14 46.24
N ARG A 466 19.60 -13.87 45.82
CA ARG A 466 18.72 -13.25 44.82
C ARG A 466 19.18 -13.58 43.40
N LEU A 467 18.85 -14.77 42.92
CA LEU A 467 19.17 -15.23 41.56
C LEU A 467 17.89 -15.67 40.85
N VAL A 468 17.75 -15.33 39.57
CA VAL A 468 16.64 -15.77 38.74
C VAL A 468 16.55 -17.30 38.77
N SER A 469 15.35 -17.84 39.00
CA SER A 469 15.15 -19.25 39.37
C SER A 469 15.61 -20.23 38.29
N TYR A 470 15.33 -19.94 37.01
CA TYR A 470 15.80 -20.76 35.89
C TYR A 470 17.32 -20.63 35.68
N THR A 471 17.93 -19.48 36.01
CA THR A 471 19.38 -19.31 35.96
C THR A 471 20.05 -20.22 36.99
N ARG A 472 19.58 -20.21 38.24
CA ARG A 472 20.10 -21.12 39.28
C ARG A 472 19.97 -22.58 38.86
N THR A 473 18.80 -22.96 38.34
CA THR A 473 18.52 -24.33 37.89
C THR A 473 19.45 -24.76 36.75
N ALA A 474 19.71 -23.87 35.79
CA ALA A 474 20.65 -24.12 34.72
C ALA A 474 22.08 -24.31 35.22
N ILE A 475 22.60 -23.43 36.10
CA ILE A 475 23.98 -23.56 36.63
C ILE A 475 24.18 -24.90 37.34
N SER A 476 23.27 -25.26 38.26
CA SER A 476 23.37 -26.54 38.98
C SER A 476 23.27 -27.73 38.03
N SER A 477 22.37 -27.68 37.05
CA SER A 477 22.17 -28.79 36.11
C SER A 477 23.34 -28.95 35.13
N ILE A 478 23.97 -27.87 34.71
CA ILE A 478 25.19 -27.89 33.90
C ILE A 478 26.33 -28.56 34.68
N ALA A 479 26.53 -28.20 35.95
CA ALA A 479 27.56 -28.80 36.81
C ALA A 479 27.35 -30.31 37.03
N GLU A 480 26.10 -30.77 36.93
CA GLU A 480 25.70 -32.18 37.06
C GLU A 480 25.64 -32.92 35.70
N GLY A 481 25.98 -32.25 34.60
CA GLY A 481 25.98 -32.83 33.25
C GLY A 481 24.58 -33.11 32.67
N ARG A 482 23.54 -32.47 33.19
CA ARG A 482 22.18 -32.57 32.65
C ARG A 482 21.96 -31.55 31.54
N ALA A 483 21.36 -32.00 30.43
CA ALA A 483 21.08 -31.14 29.27
C ALA A 483 19.71 -30.43 29.33
N PHE A 484 18.78 -30.88 30.18
CA PHE A 484 17.40 -30.37 30.20
C PHE A 484 16.82 -30.26 31.62
N SER A 485 16.04 -29.20 31.88
CA SER A 485 15.20 -29.02 33.06
C SER A 485 13.83 -28.44 32.68
N GLN A 486 12.83 -28.64 33.54
CA GLN A 486 11.51 -28.00 33.41
C GLN A 486 11.08 -27.34 34.72
N MET A 487 10.36 -26.23 34.63
CA MET A 487 9.95 -25.43 35.80
C MET A 487 8.55 -24.82 35.61
N GLY A 488 7.77 -24.74 36.69
CA GLY A 488 6.47 -24.05 36.68
C GLY A 488 5.31 -24.78 36.00
N TRP A 489 5.51 -26.06 35.65
CA TRP A 489 4.50 -26.96 35.11
C TRP A 489 3.70 -27.67 36.20
#